data_AF-A0A2G2D9I9-F1
#
_entry.id   AF-A0A2G2D9I9-F1
#
_cell.length_a   1.000
_cell.length_b   1.000
_cell.length_c   1.000
_cell.angle_alpha   90.00
_cell.angle_beta   90.00
_cell.angle_gamma   90.00
#
_symmetry.space_group_name_H-M   'P 1'
#
loop_
_entity.id
_entity.type
_entity.pdbx_description
1 polymer ?
#
loop_
_entity_poly.entity_id
_entity_poly.type
_entity_poly.pdbx_seq_one_letter_code
_entity_poly.pdbx_strand_id
1 'polypeptide(L)'
;MPLRPEQVFVLLAAFFGILFLLLTPPFQSPDENRHFYRAYHISQGSIFATKMDGRVGGFLPKKVKESLTPFVDMQARIEVKTSRDTIFSAISMKSDGNLEFVDFPSMAVYTPISYIPQAFGIRLARVFSNSAIIALYAGRLMTLICWIIALFYAIRITPIFKWLFVALALLPMSVFIHSSLNADMITNAVVFLFVAFMLKQAFSEEKQSKRNFLTTALLVFLLASAKFIYAPLLLLFLLIPLKNFTDKKQFFFRIGMLFSLALLTVICWPIIQGVGYVSSDDYNPAYLHSVNLYTCADVGDQ
;
A
#
# COMPACT_ATOMS: atom_id res chain seq x y z
N MET A 1 -30.14 -17.37 10.92
CA MET A 1 -28.85 -17.96 10.47
C MET A 1 -27.74 -17.16 11.15
N PRO A 2 -26.79 -17.77 11.86
CA PRO A 2 -25.71 -17.02 12.51
C PRO A 2 -24.86 -16.33 11.44
N LEU A 3 -24.59 -15.03 11.61
CA LEU A 3 -23.74 -14.26 10.71
C LEU A 3 -22.31 -14.82 10.74
N ARG A 4 -21.73 -15.11 9.56
CA ARG A 4 -20.35 -15.60 9.49
C ARG A 4 -19.38 -14.44 9.77
N PRO A 5 -18.25 -14.66 10.48
CA PRO A 5 -17.29 -13.60 10.80
C PRO A 5 -16.82 -12.80 9.57
N GLU A 6 -16.56 -13.49 8.46
CA GLU A 6 -16.14 -12.85 7.22
C GLU A 6 -17.22 -11.94 6.60
N GLN A 7 -18.51 -12.25 6.80
CA GLN A 7 -19.63 -11.42 6.33
C GLN A 7 -19.79 -10.17 7.18
N VAL A 8 -19.65 -10.31 8.51
CA VAL A 8 -19.67 -9.18 9.44
C VAL A 8 -18.53 -8.21 9.13
N PHE A 9 -17.33 -8.74 8.90
CA PHE A 9 -16.18 -7.93 8.47
C PHE A 9 -16.50 -7.12 7.21
N VAL A 10 -16.96 -7.78 6.14
CA VAL A 10 -17.24 -7.10 4.86
C VAL A 10 -18.29 -6.00 5.04
N LEU A 11 -19.38 -6.28 5.76
CA LEU A 11 -20.46 -5.31 6.00
C LEU A 11 -19.92 -4.06 6.71
N LEU A 12 -19.21 -4.25 7.82
CA LEU A 12 -18.72 -3.14 8.65
C LEU A 12 -17.57 -2.39 7.96
N ALA A 13 -16.62 -3.11 7.37
CA ALA A 13 -15.50 -2.52 6.64
C ALA A 13 -15.98 -1.71 5.43
N ALA A 14 -16.97 -2.20 4.69
CA ALA A 14 -17.55 -1.44 3.58
C ALA A 14 -18.29 -0.20 4.07
N PHE A 15 -19.14 -0.33 5.10
CA PHE A 15 -19.89 0.80 5.64
C PHE A 15 -18.97 1.91 6.18
N PHE A 16 -18.08 1.57 7.11
CA PHE A 16 -17.17 2.54 7.71
C PHE A 16 -16.08 2.99 6.74
N GLY A 17 -15.62 2.11 5.85
CA GLY A 17 -14.61 2.47 4.85
C GLY A 17 -15.14 3.46 3.82
N ILE A 18 -16.36 3.29 3.33
CA ILE A 18 -17.00 4.29 2.45
C ILE A 18 -17.23 5.59 3.20
N LEU A 19 -17.63 5.53 4.47
CA LEU A 19 -17.79 6.73 5.30
C LEU A 19 -16.45 7.49 5.43
N PHE A 20 -15.37 6.82 5.80
CA PHE A 20 -14.04 7.44 5.88
C PHE A 20 -13.57 7.96 4.53
N LEU A 21 -13.75 7.18 3.46
CA LEU A 21 -13.36 7.57 2.11
C LEU A 21 -14.02 8.90 1.69
N LEU A 22 -15.31 9.08 1.98
CA LEU A 22 -16.09 10.27 1.59
C LEU A 22 -15.91 11.45 2.55
N LEU A 23 -15.78 11.19 3.85
CA LEU A 23 -15.68 12.25 4.86
C LEU A 23 -14.28 12.79 5.03
N THR A 24 -13.25 12.05 4.62
CA THR A 24 -11.85 12.50 4.71
C THR A 24 -11.52 13.37 3.50
N PRO A 25 -11.27 14.68 3.65
CA PRO A 25 -10.75 15.52 2.58
C PRO A 25 -9.59 14.89 1.81
N PRO A 26 -9.40 15.27 0.53
CA PRO A 26 -8.18 14.92 -0.20
C PRO A 26 -6.94 15.29 0.62
N PHE A 27 -5.93 14.42 0.63
CA PHE A 27 -4.62 14.63 1.27
C PHE A 27 -4.60 14.79 2.79
N GLN A 28 -5.73 14.66 3.49
CA GLN A 28 -5.74 14.72 4.95
C GLN A 28 -5.15 13.47 5.61
N SER A 29 -5.18 12.31 4.94
CA SER A 29 -4.49 11.11 5.41
C SER A 29 -2.96 11.29 5.37
N PRO A 30 -2.21 10.71 6.33
CA PRO A 30 -0.74 10.79 6.32
C PRO A 30 -0.14 10.36 4.98
N ASP A 31 0.73 11.20 4.43
CA ASP A 31 1.52 10.99 3.21
C ASP A 31 0.73 10.63 1.93
N GLU A 32 -0.58 10.85 1.94
CA GLU A 32 -1.48 10.45 0.86
C GLU A 32 -1.13 11.15 -0.46
N ASN A 33 -0.68 12.40 -0.39
CA ASN A 33 -0.21 13.17 -1.55
C ASN A 33 0.91 12.46 -2.32
N ARG A 34 1.94 12.00 -1.61
CA ARG A 34 3.09 11.31 -2.22
C ARG A 34 2.68 9.96 -2.78
N HIS A 35 1.82 9.23 -2.06
CA HIS A 35 1.28 7.96 -2.55
C HIS A 35 0.39 8.14 -3.78
N PHE A 36 -0.41 9.20 -3.83
CA PHE A 36 -1.23 9.54 -4.99
C PHE A 36 -0.36 9.84 -6.22
N TYR A 37 0.66 10.68 -6.10
CA TYR A 37 1.53 10.99 -7.24
C TYR A 37 2.25 9.74 -7.76
N ARG A 38 2.75 8.88 -6.86
CA ARG A 38 3.37 7.60 -7.27
C ARG A 38 2.37 6.67 -7.96
N ALA A 39 1.17 6.52 -7.40
CA ALA A 39 0.12 5.69 -7.99
C ALA A 39 -0.34 6.23 -9.36
N TYR A 40 -0.47 7.55 -9.49
CA TYR A 40 -0.83 8.22 -10.73
C TYR A 40 0.24 8.01 -11.80
N HIS A 41 1.51 8.15 -11.44
CA HIS A 41 2.64 7.88 -12.34
C HIS A 41 2.63 6.44 -12.86
N ILE A 42 2.42 5.46 -11.98
CA ILE A 42 2.29 4.04 -12.36
C ILE A 42 1.05 3.83 -13.25
N SER A 43 -0.05 4.54 -13.00
CA SER A 43 -1.25 4.47 -13.85
C SER A 43 -1.02 4.96 -15.28
N GLN A 44 0.05 5.74 -15.53
CA GLN A 44 0.45 6.17 -16.88
C GLN A 44 1.31 5.12 -17.61
N GLY A 45 1.66 4.01 -16.96
CA GLY A 45 2.59 3.00 -17.47
C GLY A 45 4.04 3.22 -17.02
N SER A 46 4.30 4.29 -16.26
CA SER A 46 5.65 4.63 -15.81
C SER A 46 5.99 3.91 -14.50
N ILE A 47 6.57 2.73 -14.64
CA ILE A 47 6.93 1.84 -13.52
C ILE A 47 8.09 2.43 -12.70
N PHE A 48 9.13 2.91 -13.37
CA PHE A 48 10.35 3.42 -12.73
C PHE A 48 10.21 4.89 -12.38
N ALA A 49 10.69 5.29 -11.20
CA ALA A 49 10.84 6.71 -10.88
C ALA A 49 11.97 7.32 -11.74
N THR A 50 11.95 8.63 -11.91
CA THR A 50 12.97 9.39 -12.64
C THR A 50 13.77 10.24 -11.64
N LYS A 51 15.09 10.24 -11.79
CA LYS A 51 15.99 11.18 -11.10
C LYS A 51 16.33 12.32 -12.05
N MET A 52 16.09 13.56 -11.65
CA MET A 52 16.34 14.76 -12.47
C MET A 52 16.78 15.90 -11.56
N ASP A 53 17.92 16.53 -11.84
CA ASP A 53 18.42 17.70 -11.09
C ASP A 53 18.47 17.52 -9.57
N GLY A 54 18.91 16.34 -9.09
CA GLY A 54 18.95 16.03 -7.65
C GLY A 54 17.58 15.74 -7.03
N ARG A 55 16.52 15.64 -7.83
CA ARG A 55 15.15 15.31 -7.40
C ARG A 55 14.77 13.89 -7.79
N VAL A 56 13.83 13.29 -7.07
CA VAL A 56 13.28 11.96 -7.38
C VAL A 56 11.76 12.02 -7.47
N GLY A 57 11.24 11.61 -8.62
CA GLY A 57 9.83 11.79 -8.93
C GLY A 57 9.45 11.22 -10.28
N GLY A 58 8.55 11.91 -10.97
CA GLY A 58 8.09 11.54 -12.30
C GLY A 58 7.25 12.63 -12.95
N PHE A 59 6.99 12.49 -14.25
CA PHE A 59 6.23 13.47 -15.02
C PHE A 59 4.73 13.20 -14.92
N LEU A 60 4.00 14.15 -14.34
CA LEU A 60 2.54 14.11 -14.21
C LEU A 60 1.95 15.34 -14.91
N PRO A 61 0.68 15.32 -15.34
CA PRO A 61 0.05 16.51 -15.86
C PRO A 61 0.00 17.61 -14.81
N LYS A 62 0.40 18.83 -15.15
CA LYS A 62 0.54 19.98 -14.27
C LYS A 62 -0.69 20.21 -13.39
N LYS A 63 -1.87 20.16 -14.01
CA LYS A 63 -3.16 20.35 -13.33
C LYS A 63 -3.49 19.27 -12.30
N VAL A 64 -2.84 18.11 -12.34
CA VAL A 64 -2.96 17.10 -11.27
C VAL A 64 -2.42 17.64 -9.96
N LYS A 65 -1.26 18.30 -9.99
CA LYS A 65 -0.67 18.96 -8.82
C LYS A 65 -1.45 20.21 -8.44
N GLU A 66 -1.75 21.09 -9.40
CA GLU A 66 -2.43 22.37 -9.15
C GLU A 66 -3.84 22.18 -8.54
N SER A 67 -4.63 21.23 -9.05
CA SER A 67 -5.98 20.96 -8.53
C SER A 67 -5.98 20.41 -7.10
N LEU A 68 -4.85 19.87 -6.65
CA LEU A 68 -4.68 19.29 -5.32
C LEU A 68 -3.88 20.18 -4.36
N THR A 69 -3.26 21.26 -4.86
CA THR A 69 -2.55 22.27 -4.05
C THR A 69 -3.38 22.80 -2.87
N PRO A 70 -4.69 23.10 -3.00
CA PRO A 70 -5.50 23.60 -1.89
C PRO A 70 -5.61 22.65 -0.69
N PHE A 71 -5.22 21.38 -0.85
CA PHE A 71 -5.34 20.35 0.18
C PHE A 71 -3.99 19.93 0.79
N VAL A 72 -2.87 20.46 0.29
CA VAL A 72 -1.52 20.05 0.74
C VAL A 72 -1.32 20.33 2.23
N ASP A 73 -1.81 21.46 2.73
CA ASP A 73 -1.68 21.85 4.14
C ASP A 73 -2.61 21.06 5.09
N MET A 74 -3.49 20.21 4.56
CA MET A 74 -4.39 19.36 5.36
C MET A 74 -3.71 18.07 5.82
N GLN A 75 -2.52 17.76 5.31
CA GLN A 75 -1.82 16.51 5.61
C GLN A 75 -1.64 16.31 7.12
N ALA A 76 -2.21 15.21 7.63
CA ALA A 76 -2.19 14.84 9.05
C ALA A 76 -2.79 15.90 10.00
N ARG A 77 -3.55 16.87 9.48
CA ARG A 77 -4.21 17.94 10.26
C ARG A 77 -5.72 17.75 10.21
N ILE A 78 -6.26 17.04 11.20
CA ILE A 78 -7.69 16.69 11.27
C ILE A 78 -8.60 17.90 11.54
N GLU A 79 -8.04 18.94 12.14
CA GLU A 79 -8.69 20.21 12.47
C GLU A 79 -8.94 21.08 11.24
N VAL A 80 -8.12 20.93 10.20
CA VAL A 80 -8.27 21.68 8.95
C VAL A 80 -9.38 21.06 8.12
N LYS A 81 -10.39 21.85 7.76
CA LYS A 81 -11.55 21.42 6.99
C LYS A 81 -11.54 22.05 5.60
N THR A 82 -12.19 21.38 4.65
CA THR A 82 -12.39 21.91 3.30
C THR A 82 -13.86 22.18 3.03
N SER A 83 -14.14 23.13 2.14
CA SER A 83 -15.50 23.44 1.70
C SER A 83 -15.90 22.56 0.51
N ARG A 84 -17.22 22.40 0.30
CA ARG A 84 -17.73 21.72 -0.90
C ARG A 84 -17.29 22.42 -2.17
N ASP A 85 -17.32 23.76 -2.16
CA ASP A 85 -16.96 24.57 -3.32
C ASP A 85 -15.50 24.33 -3.74
N THR A 86 -14.58 24.26 -2.78
CA THR A 86 -13.17 23.92 -3.04
C THR A 86 -13.03 22.57 -3.74
N ILE A 87 -13.78 21.54 -3.29
CA ILE A 87 -13.78 20.21 -3.92
C ILE A 87 -14.35 20.28 -5.34
N PHE A 88 -15.50 20.94 -5.54
CA PHE A 88 -16.13 21.05 -6.87
C PHE A 88 -15.28 21.86 -7.86
N SER A 89 -14.60 22.92 -7.41
CA SER A 89 -13.64 23.65 -8.21
C SER A 89 -12.46 22.77 -8.62
N ALA A 90 -11.91 21.99 -7.70
CA ALA A 90 -10.83 21.05 -8.00
C ALA A 90 -11.27 19.91 -8.95
N ILE A 91 -12.51 19.43 -8.85
CA ILE A 91 -13.08 18.46 -9.80
C ILE A 91 -13.11 19.04 -11.21
N SER A 92 -13.46 20.32 -11.34
CA SER A 92 -13.61 21.02 -12.62
C SER A 92 -12.28 21.32 -13.31
N MET A 93 -11.16 21.32 -12.57
CA MET A 93 -9.82 21.45 -13.13
C MET A 93 -9.39 20.16 -13.84
N LYS A 94 -9.67 20.11 -15.15
CA LYS A 94 -9.28 18.98 -16.01
C LYS A 94 -7.88 19.16 -16.55
N SER A 95 -7.10 18.08 -16.52
CA SER A 95 -5.77 18.01 -17.14
C SER A 95 -5.79 18.45 -18.61
N ASP A 96 -4.84 19.31 -18.98
CA ASP A 96 -4.60 19.80 -20.35
C ASP A 96 -3.49 19.04 -21.09
N GLY A 97 -2.83 18.08 -20.41
CA GLY A 97 -1.77 17.26 -20.99
C GLY A 97 -0.36 17.84 -20.85
N ASN A 98 -0.24 19.08 -20.37
CA ASN A 98 1.07 19.68 -20.08
C ASN A 98 1.70 18.95 -18.90
N LEU A 99 2.91 18.42 -19.08
CA LEU A 99 3.60 17.64 -18.05
C LEU A 99 4.51 18.52 -17.20
N GLU A 100 4.56 18.25 -15.91
CA GLU A 100 5.48 18.83 -14.94
C GLU A 100 6.13 17.68 -14.14
N PHE A 101 7.39 17.87 -13.72
CA PHE A 101 8.06 16.95 -12.82
C PHE A 101 7.55 17.14 -11.39
N VAL A 102 7.00 16.08 -10.80
CA VAL A 102 6.45 16.06 -9.43
C VAL A 102 7.24 15.10 -8.55
N ASP A 103 7.65 15.59 -7.38
CA ASP A 103 8.48 14.88 -6.42
C ASP A 103 7.69 13.84 -5.61
N PHE A 104 8.25 12.64 -5.47
CA PHE A 104 7.76 11.61 -4.55
C PHE A 104 8.91 10.70 -4.06
N PRO A 105 10.03 11.27 -3.54
CA PRO A 105 11.27 10.55 -3.28
C PRO A 105 11.11 9.35 -2.34
N SER A 106 10.41 9.54 -1.21
CA SER A 106 10.16 8.47 -0.24
C SER A 106 9.27 7.35 -0.76
N MET A 107 8.51 7.59 -1.83
CA MET A 107 7.62 6.61 -2.46
C MET A 107 8.27 5.88 -3.63
N ALA A 108 9.38 6.41 -4.15
CA ALA A 108 10.12 5.79 -5.22
C ALA A 108 10.66 4.42 -4.80
N VAL A 109 11.21 4.29 -3.58
CA VAL A 109 11.84 3.04 -3.09
C VAL A 109 10.90 1.82 -3.03
N TYR A 110 9.60 2.05 -3.01
CA TYR A 110 8.61 0.97 -2.97
C TYR A 110 8.43 0.32 -4.34
N THR A 111 8.24 -1.00 -4.32
CA THR A 111 7.89 -1.73 -5.55
C THR A 111 6.55 -1.26 -6.11
N PRO A 112 6.33 -1.39 -7.42
CA PRO A 112 5.06 -1.03 -8.06
C PRO A 112 3.90 -1.90 -7.54
N ILE A 113 4.22 -3.10 -7.02
CA ILE A 113 3.26 -4.05 -6.46
C ILE A 113 2.42 -3.38 -5.35
N SER A 114 3.06 -2.57 -4.50
CA SER A 114 2.37 -1.83 -3.43
C SER A 114 1.34 -0.82 -3.94
N TYR A 115 1.40 -0.44 -5.22
CA TYR A 115 0.54 0.56 -5.83
C TYR A 115 -0.45 -0.01 -6.86
N ILE A 116 -0.40 -1.31 -7.15
CA ILE A 116 -1.24 -1.91 -8.22
C ILE A 116 -2.73 -1.57 -8.05
N PRO A 117 -3.36 -1.76 -6.87
CA PRO A 117 -4.80 -1.47 -6.75
C PRO A 117 -5.13 0.00 -6.98
N GLN A 118 -4.43 0.90 -6.30
CA GLN A 118 -4.64 2.35 -6.45
C GLN A 118 -4.34 2.84 -7.87
N ALA A 119 -3.27 2.37 -8.50
CA ALA A 119 -2.93 2.72 -9.87
C ALA A 119 -3.99 2.21 -10.86
N PHE A 120 -4.55 1.01 -10.63
CA PHE A 120 -5.64 0.48 -11.43
C PHE A 120 -6.93 1.30 -11.29
N GLY A 121 -7.30 1.67 -10.05
CA GLY A 121 -8.45 2.55 -9.78
C GLY A 121 -8.29 3.92 -10.46
N ILE A 122 -7.10 4.53 -10.35
CA ILE A 122 -6.76 5.78 -11.04
C ILE A 122 -6.84 5.62 -12.55
N ARG A 123 -6.26 4.55 -13.11
CA ARG A 123 -6.27 4.29 -14.56
C ARG A 123 -7.69 4.18 -15.08
N LEU A 124 -8.56 3.47 -14.36
CA LEU A 124 -9.97 3.32 -14.71
C LEU A 124 -10.70 4.66 -14.69
N ALA A 125 -10.51 5.46 -13.64
CA ALA A 125 -11.12 6.80 -13.56
C ALA A 125 -10.67 7.72 -14.71
N ARG A 126 -9.39 7.64 -15.10
CA ARG A 126 -8.82 8.44 -16.19
C ARG A 126 -9.39 8.09 -17.58
N VAL A 127 -10.04 6.94 -17.75
CA VAL A 127 -10.77 6.62 -18.98
C VAL A 127 -12.05 7.47 -19.09
N PHE A 128 -12.67 7.80 -17.95
CA PHE A 128 -13.95 8.53 -17.91
C PHE A 128 -13.80 10.01 -17.61
N SER A 129 -12.74 10.43 -16.91
CA SER A 129 -12.52 11.82 -16.50
C SER A 129 -11.05 12.18 -16.39
N ASN A 130 -10.70 13.39 -16.82
CA ASN A 130 -9.36 13.98 -16.67
C ASN A 130 -9.19 14.77 -15.35
N SER A 131 -10.07 14.56 -14.38
CA SER A 131 -10.03 15.20 -13.07
C SER A 131 -9.16 14.41 -12.09
N ALA A 132 -8.18 15.07 -11.47
CA ALA A 132 -7.31 14.44 -10.48
C ALA A 132 -8.05 14.04 -9.20
N ILE A 133 -9.08 14.79 -8.81
CA ILE A 133 -9.92 14.47 -7.65
C ILE A 133 -10.68 13.16 -7.88
N ILE A 134 -11.30 13.00 -9.06
CA ILE A 134 -12.01 11.76 -9.41
C ILE A 134 -11.03 10.58 -9.43
N ALA A 135 -9.84 10.77 -9.98
CA ALA A 135 -8.78 9.77 -9.92
C ALA A 135 -8.37 9.40 -8.49
N LEU A 136 -8.23 10.38 -7.60
CA LEU A 136 -7.88 10.17 -6.19
C LEU A 136 -8.93 9.32 -5.48
N TYR A 137 -10.22 9.68 -5.58
CA TYR A 137 -11.31 8.92 -4.96
C TYR A 137 -11.47 7.51 -5.55
N ALA A 138 -11.26 7.34 -6.86
CA ALA A 138 -11.28 6.02 -7.49
C ALA A 138 -10.11 5.14 -7.02
N GLY A 139 -8.94 5.73 -6.82
CA GLY A 139 -7.79 5.06 -6.21
C GLY A 139 -8.10 4.61 -4.78
N ARG A 140 -8.65 5.50 -3.93
CA ARG A 140 -9.10 5.17 -2.57
C ARG A 140 -10.09 4.01 -2.55
N LEU A 141 -11.09 4.07 -3.44
CA LEU A 141 -12.12 3.05 -3.54
C LEU A 141 -11.54 1.69 -3.93
N MET A 142 -10.62 1.66 -4.90
CA MET A 142 -9.97 0.43 -5.33
C MET A 142 -9.07 -0.15 -4.23
N THR A 143 -8.36 0.70 -3.49
CA THR A 143 -7.60 0.30 -2.29
C THR A 143 -8.50 -0.39 -1.27
N LEU A 144 -9.63 0.23 -0.92
CA LEU A 144 -10.60 -0.31 0.03
C LEU A 144 -11.18 -1.64 -0.44
N ILE A 145 -11.61 -1.74 -1.69
CA ILE A 145 -12.18 -2.97 -2.26
C ILE A 145 -11.17 -4.11 -2.22
N CYS A 146 -9.94 -3.89 -2.70
CA CYS A 146 -8.90 -4.92 -2.71
C CYS A 146 -8.54 -5.37 -1.30
N TRP A 147 -8.45 -4.44 -0.35
CA TRP A 147 -8.22 -4.76 1.06
C TRP A 147 -9.35 -5.62 1.64
N ILE A 148 -10.61 -5.22 1.46
CA ILE A 148 -11.78 -5.99 1.92
C ILE A 148 -11.77 -7.41 1.35
N ILE A 149 -11.50 -7.56 0.04
CA ILE A 149 -11.45 -8.88 -0.61
C ILE A 149 -10.33 -9.74 0.01
N ALA A 150 -9.13 -9.19 0.18
CA ALA A 150 -8.01 -9.93 0.75
C ALA A 150 -8.29 -10.39 2.19
N LEU A 151 -8.83 -9.50 3.03
CA LEU A 151 -9.14 -9.80 4.42
C LEU A 151 -10.32 -10.77 4.56
N PHE A 152 -11.32 -10.69 3.67
CA PHE A 152 -12.38 -11.69 3.58
C PHE A 152 -11.79 -13.10 3.39
N TYR A 153 -10.83 -13.26 2.46
CA TYR A 153 -10.15 -14.54 2.27
C TYR A 153 -9.28 -14.94 3.45
N ALA A 154 -8.56 -14.00 4.08
CA ALA A 154 -7.76 -14.30 5.27
C ALA A 154 -8.64 -14.85 6.42
N ILE A 155 -9.77 -14.20 6.71
CA ILE A 155 -10.74 -14.62 7.73
C ILE A 155 -11.39 -15.95 7.38
N ARG A 156 -11.67 -16.18 6.09
CA ARG A 156 -12.24 -17.45 5.61
C ARG A 156 -11.25 -18.62 5.73
N ILE A 157 -9.97 -18.39 5.42
CA ILE A 157 -8.90 -19.39 5.40
C ILE A 157 -8.46 -19.77 6.81
N THR A 158 -8.40 -18.83 7.74
CA THR A 158 -7.90 -19.12 9.09
C THR A 158 -8.79 -20.15 9.80
N PRO A 159 -8.22 -21.24 10.35
CA PRO A 159 -9.01 -22.28 11.02
C PRO A 159 -9.49 -21.82 12.40
N ILE A 160 -8.76 -20.90 13.04
CA ILE A 160 -8.98 -20.44 14.41
C ILE A 160 -8.92 -18.91 14.48
N PHE A 161 -9.42 -18.35 15.59
CA PHE A 161 -9.35 -16.92 15.89
C PHE A 161 -9.98 -15.99 14.83
N LYS A 162 -11.02 -16.45 14.12
CA LYS A 162 -11.72 -15.65 13.10
C LYS A 162 -12.18 -14.29 13.62
N TRP A 163 -12.76 -14.25 14.82
CA TRP A 163 -13.21 -13.00 15.44
C TRP A 163 -12.04 -12.08 15.84
N LEU A 164 -10.86 -12.62 16.15
CA LEU A 164 -9.67 -11.79 16.38
C LEU A 164 -9.22 -11.12 15.08
N PHE A 165 -9.23 -11.86 13.96
CA PHE A 165 -8.93 -11.28 12.65
C PHE A 165 -9.92 -10.16 12.30
N VAL A 166 -11.21 -10.37 12.55
CA VAL A 166 -12.25 -9.35 12.36
C VAL A 166 -11.98 -8.13 13.24
N ALA A 167 -11.72 -8.33 14.54
CA ALA A 167 -11.47 -7.24 15.48
C ALA A 167 -10.23 -6.41 15.10
N LEU A 168 -9.13 -7.06 14.74
CA LEU A 168 -7.90 -6.39 14.32
C LEU A 168 -8.08 -5.63 13.00
N ALA A 169 -8.77 -6.22 12.03
CA ALA A 169 -9.00 -5.59 10.74
C ALA A 169 -9.96 -4.39 10.85
N LEU A 170 -10.96 -4.46 11.73
CA LEU A 170 -11.94 -3.39 11.97
C LEU A 170 -11.50 -2.33 12.98
N LEU A 171 -10.25 -2.36 13.46
CA LEU A 171 -9.72 -1.25 14.25
C LEU A 171 -9.90 0.07 13.48
N PRO A 172 -10.35 1.16 14.13
CA PRO A 172 -10.67 2.41 13.43
C PRO A 172 -9.54 2.91 12.53
N MET A 173 -8.29 2.85 13.02
CA MET A 173 -7.10 3.24 12.25
C MET A 173 -6.90 2.33 11.03
N SER A 174 -7.13 1.02 11.17
CA SER A 174 -7.03 0.07 10.06
C SER A 174 -8.05 0.41 8.97
N VAL A 175 -9.32 0.64 9.32
CA VAL A 175 -10.31 1.00 8.29
C VAL A 175 -10.00 2.36 7.66
N PHE A 176 -9.59 3.34 8.47
CA PHE A 176 -9.24 4.68 8.00
C PHE A 176 -8.09 4.66 6.99
N ILE A 177 -6.96 4.03 7.33
CA ILE A 177 -5.79 4.01 6.44
C ILE A 177 -6.12 3.26 5.14
N HIS A 178 -6.85 2.14 5.20
CA HIS A 178 -7.23 1.40 3.98
C HIS A 178 -8.34 2.06 3.16
N SER A 179 -8.89 3.18 3.64
CA SER A 179 -9.81 4.06 2.90
C SER A 179 -9.11 5.26 2.27
N SER A 180 -7.78 5.37 2.41
CA SER A 180 -6.93 6.38 1.79
C SER A 180 -5.89 5.76 0.84
N LEU A 181 -5.09 6.57 0.16
CA LEU A 181 -4.01 6.08 -0.70
C LEU A 181 -2.71 5.88 0.10
N ASN A 182 -2.22 4.65 0.13
CA ASN A 182 -0.98 4.27 0.82
C ASN A 182 -0.38 2.98 0.24
N ALA A 183 0.89 2.73 0.55
CA ALA A 183 1.56 1.48 0.20
C ALA A 183 1.23 0.32 1.17
N ASP A 184 0.77 0.66 2.37
CA ASP A 184 0.59 -0.25 3.50
C ASP A 184 -0.55 -1.25 3.30
N MET A 185 -1.51 -0.91 2.44
CA MET A 185 -2.65 -1.77 2.13
C MET A 185 -2.23 -3.15 1.64
N ILE A 186 -1.26 -3.24 0.71
CA ILE A 186 -0.79 -4.53 0.22
C ILE A 186 -0.04 -5.27 1.32
N THR A 187 0.79 -4.57 2.09
CA THR A 187 1.51 -5.17 3.22
C THR A 187 0.53 -5.79 4.22
N ASN A 188 -0.47 -5.03 4.65
CA ASN A 188 -1.47 -5.49 5.61
C ASN A 188 -2.25 -6.70 5.06
N ALA A 189 -2.78 -6.60 3.85
CA ALA A 189 -3.49 -7.69 3.19
C ALA A 189 -2.66 -8.98 3.12
N VAL A 190 -1.40 -8.89 2.68
CA VAL A 190 -0.50 -10.04 2.55
C VAL A 190 -0.12 -10.61 3.91
N VAL A 191 0.11 -9.77 4.94
CA VAL A 191 0.40 -10.24 6.30
C VAL A 191 -0.77 -11.04 6.86
N PHE A 192 -2.00 -10.54 6.76
CA PHE A 192 -3.17 -11.26 7.23
C PHE A 192 -3.37 -12.59 6.49
N LEU A 193 -3.21 -12.60 5.15
CA LEU A 193 -3.27 -13.82 4.35
C LEU A 193 -2.17 -14.81 4.73
N PHE A 194 -0.95 -14.32 4.96
CA PHE A 194 0.19 -15.14 5.36
C PHE A 194 -0.03 -15.77 6.72
N VAL A 195 -0.43 -15.00 7.73
CA VAL A 195 -0.72 -15.53 9.07
C VAL A 195 -1.86 -16.54 9.01
N ALA A 196 -2.98 -16.22 8.33
CA ALA A 196 -4.09 -17.15 8.15
C ALA A 196 -3.67 -18.46 7.48
N PHE A 197 -2.80 -18.37 6.47
CA PHE A 197 -2.31 -19.53 5.73
C PHE A 197 -1.29 -20.35 6.54
N MET A 198 -0.43 -19.71 7.33
CA MET A 198 0.48 -20.40 8.26
C MET A 198 -0.31 -21.14 9.34
N LEU A 199 -1.33 -20.51 9.93
CA LEU A 199 -2.22 -21.17 10.89
C LEU A 199 -2.95 -22.35 10.25
N LYS A 200 -3.50 -22.19 9.05
CA LYS A 200 -4.13 -23.30 8.31
C LYS A 200 -3.19 -24.48 8.14
N GLN A 201 -1.92 -24.23 7.83
CA GLN A 201 -0.92 -25.28 7.64
C GLN A 201 -0.45 -25.91 8.95
N ALA A 202 -0.33 -25.13 10.03
CA ALA A 202 0.09 -25.60 11.33
C ALA A 202 -0.93 -26.56 11.97
N PHE A 203 -2.22 -26.31 11.74
CA PHE A 203 -3.32 -27.15 12.24
C PHE A 203 -3.78 -28.24 11.26
N SER A 204 -3.20 -28.32 10.06
CA SER A 204 -3.49 -29.39 9.11
C SER A 204 -2.71 -30.66 9.46
N GLU A 205 -3.35 -31.82 9.30
CA GLU A 205 -2.69 -33.12 9.38
C GLU A 205 -2.09 -33.57 8.03
N GLU A 206 -2.40 -32.84 6.95
CA GLU A 206 -1.90 -33.17 5.62
C GLU A 206 -0.40 -32.88 5.47
N LYS A 207 0.28 -33.76 4.72
CA LYS A 207 1.67 -33.52 4.33
C LYS A 207 1.81 -32.25 3.50
N GLN A 208 2.96 -31.62 3.65
CA GLN A 208 3.32 -30.37 3.02
C GLN A 208 3.47 -30.48 1.49
N SER A 209 2.38 -30.19 0.77
CA SER A 209 2.30 -30.27 -0.68
C SER A 209 3.11 -29.19 -1.41
N LYS A 210 3.44 -29.44 -2.68
CA LYS A 210 4.09 -28.44 -3.55
C LYS A 210 3.24 -27.19 -3.73
N ARG A 211 1.91 -27.33 -3.79
CA ARG A 211 0.96 -26.21 -3.92
C ARG A 211 1.00 -25.30 -2.68
N ASN A 212 1.04 -25.89 -1.49
CA ASN A 212 1.11 -25.11 -0.24
C ASN A 212 2.44 -24.36 -0.13
N PHE A 213 3.53 -25.02 -0.52
CA PHE A 213 4.84 -24.37 -0.57
C PHE A 213 4.86 -23.21 -1.59
N LEU A 214 4.33 -23.41 -2.81
CA LEU A 214 4.27 -22.35 -3.82
C LEU A 214 3.40 -21.18 -3.38
N THR A 215 2.27 -21.45 -2.71
CA THR A 215 1.40 -20.41 -2.13
C THR A 215 2.16 -19.64 -1.04
N THR A 216 2.91 -20.33 -0.19
CA THR A 216 3.76 -19.71 0.83
C THR A 216 4.83 -18.83 0.17
N ALA A 217 5.55 -19.36 -0.81
CA ALA A 217 6.58 -18.63 -1.55
C ALA A 217 6.03 -17.37 -2.23
N LEU A 218 4.83 -17.45 -2.83
CA LEU A 218 4.15 -16.29 -3.41
C LEU A 218 3.85 -15.22 -2.35
N LEU A 219 3.31 -15.60 -1.19
CA LEU A 219 3.03 -14.65 -0.11
C LEU A 219 4.32 -14.02 0.45
N VAL A 220 5.41 -14.79 0.55
CA VAL A 220 6.73 -14.28 0.94
C VAL A 220 7.28 -13.29 -0.08
N PHE A 221 7.18 -13.60 -1.37
CA PHE A 221 7.58 -12.70 -2.44
C PHE A 221 6.79 -11.39 -2.40
N LEU A 222 5.47 -11.46 -2.24
CA LEU A 222 4.62 -10.27 -2.13
C LEU A 222 4.93 -9.44 -0.88
N LEU A 223 5.18 -10.10 0.26
CA LEU A 223 5.50 -9.42 1.51
C LEU A 223 6.85 -8.70 1.43
N ALA A 224 7.88 -9.39 0.90
CA ALA A 224 9.21 -8.85 0.70
C ALA A 224 9.20 -7.69 -0.32
N SER A 225 8.37 -7.80 -1.36
CA SER A 225 8.16 -6.72 -2.33
C SER A 225 7.46 -5.50 -1.71
N ALA A 226 6.56 -5.72 -0.75
CA ALA A 226 5.79 -4.63 -0.15
C ALA A 226 6.60 -3.89 0.93
N LYS A 227 7.08 -4.62 1.95
CA LYS A 227 7.89 -4.08 3.06
C LYS A 227 8.78 -5.17 3.66
N PHE A 228 10.09 -5.06 3.46
CA PHE A 228 11.08 -6.02 3.99
C PHE A 228 11.08 -6.15 5.52
N ILE A 229 10.70 -5.10 6.26
CA ILE A 229 10.73 -5.09 7.74
C ILE A 229 9.89 -6.23 8.36
N TYR A 230 8.96 -6.81 7.60
CA TYR A 230 8.15 -7.94 7.99
C TYR A 230 8.82 -9.31 7.78
N ALA A 231 10.09 -9.36 7.38
CA ALA A 231 10.87 -10.60 7.26
C ALA A 231 10.83 -11.51 8.51
N PRO A 232 10.78 -11.01 9.77
CA PRO A 232 10.61 -11.87 10.95
C PRO A 232 9.32 -12.71 10.93
N LEU A 233 8.28 -12.31 10.21
CA LEU A 233 7.05 -13.11 10.08
C LEU A 233 7.31 -14.46 9.39
N LEU A 234 8.39 -14.58 8.60
CA LEU A 234 8.79 -15.86 8.00
C LEU A 234 9.05 -16.95 9.05
N LEU A 235 9.37 -16.58 10.29
CA LEU A 235 9.53 -17.50 11.40
C LEU A 235 8.22 -18.21 11.77
N LEU A 236 7.04 -17.70 11.37
CA LEU A 236 5.77 -18.42 11.52
C LEU A 236 5.73 -19.73 10.72
N PHE A 237 6.59 -19.89 9.70
CA PHE A 237 6.78 -21.16 9.02
C PHE A 237 7.26 -22.28 9.97
N LEU A 238 7.96 -21.92 11.06
CA LEU A 238 8.41 -22.85 12.10
C LEU A 238 7.25 -23.46 12.90
N LEU A 239 6.06 -22.85 12.87
CA LEU A 239 4.87 -23.39 13.53
C LEU A 239 4.34 -24.66 12.85
N ILE A 240 4.73 -24.91 11.59
CA ILE A 240 4.27 -26.09 10.85
C ILE A 240 4.96 -27.33 11.45
N PRO A 241 4.20 -28.33 11.94
CA PRO A 241 4.77 -29.52 12.56
C PRO A 241 5.75 -30.26 11.65
N LEU A 242 6.91 -30.67 12.18
CA LEU A 242 7.94 -31.42 11.44
C LEU A 242 7.40 -32.73 10.85
N LYS A 243 6.38 -33.34 11.49
CA LYS A 243 5.70 -34.56 11.01
C LYS A 243 4.99 -34.36 9.66
N ASN A 244 4.66 -33.12 9.30
CA ASN A 244 3.99 -32.80 8.03
C ASN A 244 4.99 -32.76 6.86
N PHE A 245 6.30 -32.86 7.13
CA PHE A 245 7.36 -32.91 6.12
C PHE A 245 7.85 -34.34 5.92
N THR A 246 8.46 -34.62 4.77
CA THR A 246 9.03 -35.95 4.48
C THR A 246 10.19 -36.29 5.41
N ASP A 247 11.01 -35.28 5.71
CA ASP A 247 12.23 -35.40 6.50
C ASP A 247 12.67 -34.01 6.99
N LYS A 248 13.57 -33.98 7.99
CA LYS A 248 14.08 -32.72 8.55
C LYS A 248 14.86 -31.89 7.52
N LYS A 249 15.53 -32.51 6.54
CA LYS A 249 16.29 -31.75 5.52
C LYS A 249 15.34 -31.00 4.61
N GLN A 250 14.20 -31.59 4.22
CA GLN A 250 13.17 -30.88 3.46
C GLN A 250 12.67 -29.62 4.18
N PHE A 251 12.48 -29.69 5.50
CA PHE A 251 12.06 -28.53 6.30
C PHE A 251 13.09 -27.39 6.22
N PHE A 252 14.36 -27.68 6.56
CA PHE A 252 15.43 -26.70 6.54
C PHE A 252 15.72 -26.16 5.12
N PHE A 253 15.57 -27.01 4.10
CA PHE A 253 15.71 -26.59 2.72
C PHE A 253 14.60 -25.61 2.31
N ARG A 254 13.33 -25.93 2.62
CA ARG A 254 12.19 -25.06 2.28
C ARG A 254 12.25 -23.72 3.00
N ILE A 255 12.59 -23.69 4.29
CA ILE A 255 12.75 -22.42 5.00
C ILE A 255 13.92 -21.61 4.43
N GLY A 256 15.05 -22.25 4.12
CA GLY A 256 16.19 -21.61 3.45
C GLY A 256 15.79 -20.99 2.12
N MET A 257 15.01 -21.70 1.30
CA MET A 257 14.49 -21.16 0.04
C MET A 257 13.60 -19.92 0.23
N LEU A 258 12.74 -19.91 1.27
CA LEU A 258 11.87 -18.76 1.54
C LEU A 258 12.68 -17.53 1.99
N PHE A 259 13.70 -17.72 2.84
CA PHE A 259 14.60 -16.64 3.25
C PHE A 259 15.42 -16.11 2.06
N SER A 260 15.97 -17.01 1.25
CA SER A 260 16.70 -16.63 0.03
C SER A 260 15.79 -15.87 -0.94
N LEU A 261 14.54 -16.31 -1.14
CA LEU A 261 13.57 -15.61 -1.98
C LEU A 261 13.27 -14.20 -1.45
N ALA A 262 13.04 -14.06 -0.15
CA ALA A 262 12.83 -12.75 0.46
C ALA A 262 14.04 -11.82 0.27
N LEU A 263 15.25 -12.33 0.53
CA LEU A 263 16.48 -11.57 0.38
C LEU A 263 16.74 -11.15 -1.08
N LEU A 264 16.58 -12.08 -2.02
CA LEU A 264 16.73 -11.80 -3.46
C LEU A 264 15.74 -10.72 -3.91
N THR A 265 14.47 -10.81 -3.48
CA THR A 265 13.45 -9.81 -3.84
C THR A 265 13.86 -8.40 -3.41
N VAL A 266 14.40 -8.28 -2.20
CA VAL A 266 14.80 -7.01 -1.59
C VAL A 266 16.04 -6.42 -2.23
N ILE A 267 17.00 -7.27 -2.62
CA ILE A 267 18.23 -6.83 -3.30
C ILE A 267 17.95 -6.47 -4.76
N CYS A 268 17.12 -7.26 -5.46
CA CYS A 268 16.85 -7.06 -6.88
C CYS A 268 16.13 -5.75 -7.16
N TRP A 269 15.16 -5.35 -6.33
CA TRP A 269 14.33 -4.17 -6.63
C TRP A 269 15.13 -2.85 -6.71
N PRO A 270 15.98 -2.48 -5.72
CA PRO A 270 16.81 -1.28 -5.81
C PRO A 270 17.74 -1.29 -7.03
N ILE A 271 18.30 -2.45 -7.39
CA ILE A 271 19.17 -2.61 -8.57
C ILE A 271 18.38 -2.35 -9.86
N ILE A 272 17.19 -2.93 -9.98
CA ILE A 272 16.32 -2.78 -11.14
C ILE A 272 15.78 -1.34 -11.25
N GLN A 273 15.45 -0.73 -10.12
CA GLN A 273 14.92 0.63 -10.10
C GLN A 273 15.95 1.66 -10.57
N GLY A 274 17.24 1.46 -10.28
CA GLY A 274 18.34 2.34 -10.72
C GLY A 274 18.33 3.75 -10.12
N VAL A 275 17.23 4.15 -9.49
CA VAL A 275 17.11 5.37 -8.68
C VAL A 275 17.32 4.98 -7.23
N GLY A 276 18.57 5.12 -6.76
CA GLY A 276 18.89 4.94 -5.35
C GLY A 276 18.12 5.92 -4.46
N TYR A 277 18.04 5.61 -3.17
CA TYR A 277 17.54 6.54 -2.18
C TYR A 277 18.41 7.81 -2.20
N VAL A 278 17.78 8.98 -2.36
CA VAL A 278 18.45 10.27 -2.26
C VAL A 278 18.14 10.80 -0.87
N SER A 279 19.18 11.03 -0.08
CA SER A 279 19.06 11.62 1.26
C SER A 279 18.52 13.04 1.16
N SER A 280 17.98 13.58 2.26
CA SER A 280 17.55 14.98 2.30
C SER A 280 18.71 15.95 2.05
N ASP A 281 19.93 15.58 2.49
CA ASP A 281 21.15 16.40 2.34
C ASP A 281 21.62 16.47 0.88
N ASP A 282 21.42 15.39 0.12
CA ASP A 282 21.77 15.31 -1.30
C ASP A 282 20.63 15.78 -2.24
N TYR A 283 19.48 16.16 -1.66
CA TYR A 283 18.33 16.62 -2.44
C TYR A 283 18.54 18.06 -2.90
N ASN A 284 17.96 18.42 -4.05
CA ASN A 284 18.05 19.79 -4.54
C ASN A 284 17.43 20.78 -3.54
N PRO A 285 18.21 21.73 -2.97
CA PRO A 285 17.76 22.58 -1.88
C PRO A 285 16.59 23.49 -2.29
N ALA A 286 16.52 23.88 -3.57
CA ALA A 286 15.41 24.68 -4.08
C ALA A 286 14.05 23.96 -4.01
N TYR A 287 14.04 22.63 -3.87
CA TYR A 287 12.83 21.80 -3.86
C TYR A 287 12.63 21.05 -2.54
N LEU A 288 13.54 21.18 -1.57
CA LEU A 288 13.50 20.44 -0.30
C LEU A 288 12.22 20.74 0.50
N HIS A 289 11.77 21.99 0.55
CA HIS A 289 10.52 22.39 1.22
C HIS A 289 9.26 21.75 0.62
N SER A 290 9.28 21.38 -0.67
CA SER A 290 8.15 20.69 -1.30
C SER A 290 8.08 19.20 -0.95
N VAL A 291 9.17 18.65 -0.39
CA VAL A 291 9.29 17.25 0.06
C VAL A 291 9.09 17.14 1.57
N ASN A 292 9.60 18.13 2.33
CA ASN A 292 9.47 18.24 3.78
C ASN A 292 8.34 19.23 4.12
N LEU A 293 7.11 18.73 4.19
CA LEU A 293 5.93 19.54 4.56
C LEU A 293 5.84 19.86 6.07
N TYR A 294 6.81 19.40 6.86
CA TYR A 294 6.96 19.78 8.27
C TYR A 294 8.13 20.75 8.40
N THR A 295 7.83 22.04 8.51
CA THR A 295 8.80 23.11 8.83
C THR A 295 9.41 22.99 10.24
N CYS A 296 9.03 21.98 11.02
CA CYS A 296 9.41 21.81 12.43
C CYS A 296 10.14 20.48 12.73
N ALA A 297 10.60 19.77 11.70
CA ALA A 297 11.40 18.55 11.87
C ALA A 297 12.88 18.76 11.48
N ASP A 298 13.38 19.99 11.54
CA ASP A 298 14.83 20.22 11.55
C ASP A 298 15.36 19.82 12.93
N VAL A 299 16.11 18.72 12.97
CA VAL A 299 16.86 18.25 14.15
C VAL A 299 18.16 19.07 14.33
N GLY A 300 18.30 20.21 13.64
CA GLY A 300 19.48 21.06 13.62
C GLY A 300 19.42 22.30 14.52
N ASP A 301 18.25 22.67 15.05
CA ASP A 301 18.06 23.85 15.89
C ASP A 301 17.52 23.49 17.30
N GLN A 302 18.21 22.55 17.98
CA GLN A 302 18.16 22.40 19.44
C GLN A 302 19.57 22.29 20.02
#